data_AF-A0A0Q5HJ18-F1
#
_entry.id   AF-A0A0Q5HJ18-F1
#
_cell.length_a   1.000
_cell.length_b   1.000
_cell.length_c   1.000
_cell.angle_alpha   90.00
_cell.angle_beta   90.00
_cell.angle_gamma   90.00
#
_symmetry.space_group_name_H-M   'P 1'
#
loop_
_entity.id
_entity.type
_entity.pdbx_description
1 polymer ?
#
loop_
_entity_poly.entity_id
_entity_poly.type
_entity_poly.pdbx_seq_one_letter_code
_entity_poly.pdbx_strand_id
1 'polypeptide(L)'
;MLIFVALLYFCVACSLIWLACFPSGRILINQLMFGLRSRFGRMAGRRVVSVGQLLPSRRGLGELAQSLSRQLRRHWIVLAIVIPAVAIPSLLALALRTPDMLPDYEPTPALPDAQIAALLQGEQLVPPSDPPPLAFSTQEVVQVRPMLVNASRNWGLMHPDFAQRLLLAFKIMKEKHGYDMALLEGYRSPARQDLLASMGGAVTNARAFQSWHQYGLAADCAFWRDGKLVISEKDPWAMRGYQLYGEVAEQLGLTWGGRWKMMDLGHTELRLRGVMRR
;
A
#
# COMPACT_ATOMS: atom_id res chain seq x y z
N MET A 1 -7.92 -9.17 -23.62
CA MET A 1 -8.93 -10.20 -23.94
C MET A 1 -10.00 -10.34 -22.87
N LEU A 2 -9.66 -10.45 -21.58
CA LEU A 2 -10.66 -10.59 -20.49
C LEU A 2 -11.68 -9.45 -20.41
N ILE A 3 -11.26 -8.20 -20.64
CA ILE A 3 -12.14 -7.02 -20.62
C ILE A 3 -13.19 -7.10 -21.74
N PHE A 4 -12.80 -7.58 -22.92
CA PHE A 4 -13.71 -7.72 -24.07
C PHE A 4 -14.74 -8.83 -23.83
N VAL A 5 -14.32 -9.95 -23.22
CA VAL A 5 -15.23 -11.04 -22.83
C VAL A 5 -16.19 -10.60 -21.73
N ALA A 6 -15.72 -9.82 -20.75
CA ALA A 6 -16.56 -9.27 -19.69
C ALA A 6 -17.60 -8.27 -20.24
N LEU A 7 -17.21 -7.44 -21.20
CA LEU A 7 -18.11 -6.48 -21.85
C LEU A 7 -19.16 -7.18 -22.71
N LEU A 8 -18.76 -8.20 -23.48
CA LEU A 8 -19.69 -9.03 -24.26
C LEU A 8 -20.70 -9.74 -23.33
N TYR A 9 -20.21 -10.30 -22.22
CA TYR A 9 -21.04 -10.95 -21.22
C TYR A 9 -22.04 -9.97 -20.58
N PHE A 10 -21.59 -8.77 -20.21
CA PHE A 10 -22.43 -7.72 -19.66
C PHE A 10 -23.55 -7.32 -20.63
N CYS A 11 -23.23 -7.10 -21.91
CA CYS A 11 -24.22 -6.76 -22.93
C CYS A 11 -25.27 -7.88 -23.11
N VAL A 12 -24.85 -9.15 -23.13
CA VAL A 12 -25.78 -10.30 -23.25
C VAL A 12 -26.66 -10.43 -22.01
N ALA A 13 -26.10 -10.31 -20.81
CA ALA A 13 -26.84 -10.39 -19.56
C ALA A 13 -27.88 -9.25 -19.46
N CYS A 14 -27.50 -8.01 -19.78
CA CYS A 14 -28.42 -6.87 -19.80
C CYS A 14 -29.54 -7.04 -20.83
N SER A 15 -29.25 -7.60 -22.02
CA SER A 15 -30.27 -7.84 -23.05
C SER A 15 -31.28 -8.92 -22.62
N LEU A 16 -30.81 -9.99 -21.97
CA LEU A 16 -31.67 -11.05 -21.45
C LEU A 16 -32.56 -10.57 -20.29
N ILE A 17 -32.00 -9.74 -19.40
CA ILE A 17 -32.75 -9.12 -18.29
C ILE A 17 -33.77 -8.12 -18.84
N TRP A 18 -33.41 -7.31 -19.84
CA TRP A 18 -34.35 -6.41 -20.50
C TRP A 18 -35.52 -7.16 -21.12
N LEU A 19 -35.25 -8.26 -21.83
CA LEU A 19 -36.27 -9.16 -22.34
C LEU A 19 -37.07 -9.87 -21.24
N ALA A 20 -36.50 -10.06 -20.05
CA ALA A 20 -37.20 -10.64 -18.91
C ALA A 20 -38.19 -9.67 -18.27
N CYS A 21 -37.80 -8.40 -18.12
CA CYS A 21 -38.53 -7.38 -17.37
C CYS A 21 -39.53 -6.56 -18.20
N PHE A 22 -39.32 -6.41 -19.51
CA PHE A 22 -40.17 -5.57 -20.36
C PHE A 22 -41.04 -6.41 -21.32
N PRO A 23 -42.35 -6.55 -21.07
CA PRO A 23 -43.27 -7.30 -21.93
C PRO A 23 -43.35 -6.72 -23.35
N SER A 24 -43.15 -5.41 -23.50
CA SER A 24 -43.12 -4.68 -24.78
C SER A 24 -41.98 -5.14 -25.69
N GLY A 25 -40.81 -5.49 -25.14
CA GLY A 25 -39.69 -6.04 -25.92
C GLY A 25 -39.98 -7.45 -26.46
N ARG A 26 -40.66 -8.30 -25.67
CA ARG A 26 -41.11 -9.63 -26.11
C ARG A 26 -42.17 -9.53 -27.20
N ILE A 27 -43.07 -8.54 -27.11
CA ILE A 27 -44.10 -8.28 -28.13
C ILE A 27 -43.44 -7.81 -29.42
N LEU A 28 -42.41 -6.96 -29.37
CA LEU A 28 -41.67 -6.50 -30.56
C LEU A 28 -40.94 -7.67 -31.26
N ILE A 29 -40.26 -8.54 -30.51
CA ILE A 29 -39.60 -9.73 -31.07
C ILE A 29 -40.62 -10.71 -31.63
N ASN A 30 -41.73 -10.93 -30.93
CA ASN A 30 -42.81 -11.76 -31.45
C ASN A 30 -43.46 -11.13 -32.68
N GLN A 31 -43.63 -9.81 -32.76
CA GLN A 31 -44.14 -9.12 -33.96
C GLN A 31 -43.17 -9.20 -35.15
N LEU A 32 -41.85 -9.16 -34.91
CA LEU A 32 -40.83 -9.40 -35.93
C LEU A 32 -40.81 -10.87 -36.40
N MET A 33 -40.91 -11.82 -35.48
CA MET A 33 -40.95 -13.26 -35.76
C MET A 33 -42.27 -13.69 -36.43
N PHE A 34 -43.40 -13.12 -36.04
CA PHE A 34 -44.71 -13.38 -36.65
C PHE A 34 -44.97 -12.53 -37.90
N GLY A 35 -44.29 -11.39 -38.07
CA GLY A 35 -44.34 -10.58 -39.29
C GLY A 35 -43.72 -11.29 -40.50
N LEU A 36 -42.76 -12.20 -40.29
CA LEU A 36 -42.24 -13.10 -41.32
C LEU A 36 -43.10 -14.34 -41.58
N ARG A 37 -44.16 -14.58 -40.80
CA ARG A 37 -45.06 -15.75 -40.96
C ARG A 37 -46.52 -15.42 -41.30
N SER A 38 -46.94 -14.15 -41.31
CA SER A 38 -48.35 -13.77 -41.48
C SER A 38 -48.67 -13.09 -42.81
N ARG A 39 -48.09 -13.59 -43.92
CA ARG A 39 -48.62 -13.33 -45.28
C ARG A 39 -49.72 -14.30 -45.73
N PHE A 40 -50.18 -15.21 -44.88
CA PHE A 40 -51.35 -16.05 -45.15
C PHE A 40 -52.24 -16.17 -43.91
N GLY A 41 -53.52 -15.79 -44.05
CA GLY A 41 -54.56 -16.06 -43.06
C GLY A 41 -55.32 -14.82 -42.59
N ARG A 42 -56.17 -14.28 -43.45
CA ARG A 42 -57.18 -13.28 -43.10
C ARG A 42 -58.29 -13.89 -42.23
N MET A 43 -58.75 -13.07 -41.28
CA MET A 43 -60.15 -12.88 -40.86
C MET A 43 -60.80 -13.93 -39.93
N ALA A 44 -61.13 -13.50 -38.70
CA ALA A 44 -62.48 -13.57 -38.11
C ALA A 44 -62.49 -13.07 -36.65
N GLY A 45 -63.54 -12.32 -36.29
CA GLY A 45 -64.04 -12.30 -34.90
C GLY A 45 -63.84 -11.00 -34.11
N ARG A 46 -64.71 -10.01 -34.36
CA ARG A 46 -65.06 -8.96 -33.39
C ARG A 46 -65.57 -9.61 -32.09
N ARG A 47 -65.08 -9.14 -30.93
CA ARG A 47 -65.88 -9.06 -29.70
C ARG A 47 -65.49 -7.83 -28.88
N VAL A 48 -66.51 -7.00 -28.65
CA VAL A 48 -66.52 -5.85 -27.75
C VAL A 48 -66.55 -6.39 -26.31
N VAL A 49 -65.69 -5.87 -25.43
CA VAL A 49 -65.88 -5.99 -23.98
C VAL A 49 -65.64 -4.63 -23.32
N SER A 50 -66.65 -4.28 -22.54
CA SER A 50 -66.87 -3.13 -21.65
C SER A 50 -65.64 -2.56 -20.93
N VAL A 51 -65.56 -1.23 -20.94
CA VAL A 51 -64.74 -0.40 -20.05
C VAL A 51 -65.50 -0.23 -18.74
N GLY A 52 -65.05 -0.91 -17.69
CA GLY A 52 -65.46 -0.67 -16.32
C GLY A 52 -64.31 -0.05 -15.52
N GLN A 53 -64.46 1.22 -15.17
CA GLN A 53 -63.62 1.91 -14.19
C GLN A 53 -63.73 1.22 -12.83
N LEU A 54 -62.63 1.12 -12.07
CA LEU A 54 -62.66 1.07 -10.60
C LEU A 54 -61.29 1.50 -10.03
N LEU A 55 -61.35 2.48 -9.12
CA LEU A 55 -60.24 3.09 -8.37
C LEU A 55 -59.54 2.07 -7.44
N PRO A 56 -58.24 2.25 -7.11
CA PRO A 56 -57.51 1.34 -6.24
C PRO A 56 -57.82 1.64 -4.76
N SER A 57 -58.16 0.61 -3.99
CA SER A 57 -58.29 0.67 -2.52
C SER A 57 -57.37 -0.35 -1.83
N ARG A 58 -57.00 -0.03 -0.59
CA ARG A 58 -55.85 -0.51 0.22
C ARG A 58 -55.86 -2.02 0.57
N ARG A 59 -55.69 -2.92 -0.41
CA ARG A 59 -55.44 -4.37 -0.18
C ARG A 59 -54.21 -4.91 -0.91
N GLY A 60 -53.20 -4.06 -1.15
CA GLY A 60 -52.12 -4.34 -2.11
C GLY A 60 -51.02 -5.32 -1.70
N LEU A 61 -50.85 -5.70 -0.43
CA LEU A 61 -49.68 -6.50 -0.02
C LEU A 61 -49.88 -8.03 -0.18
N GLY A 62 -51.08 -8.54 0.08
CA GLY A 62 -51.36 -9.98 -0.01
C GLY A 62 -51.47 -10.49 -1.45
N GLU A 63 -52.07 -9.70 -2.35
CA GLU A 63 -52.24 -10.07 -3.76
C GLU A 63 -50.94 -9.96 -4.56
N LEU A 64 -50.05 -9.01 -4.20
CA LEU A 64 -48.69 -8.94 -4.75
C LEU A 64 -47.85 -10.16 -4.35
N ALA A 65 -47.92 -10.60 -3.10
CA ALA A 65 -47.17 -11.78 -2.63
C ALA A 65 -47.63 -13.08 -3.34
N GLN A 66 -48.94 -13.21 -3.59
CA GLN A 66 -49.48 -14.36 -4.32
C GLN A 66 -49.24 -14.30 -5.83
N SER A 67 -49.16 -13.11 -6.44
CA SER A 67 -48.80 -12.98 -7.86
C SER A 67 -47.30 -13.23 -8.05
N LEU A 68 -46.45 -12.71 -7.15
CA LEU A 68 -45.01 -12.96 -7.15
C LEU A 68 -44.69 -14.45 -6.98
N SER A 69 -45.37 -15.16 -6.06
CA SER A 69 -45.13 -16.61 -5.87
C SER A 69 -45.59 -17.45 -7.06
N ARG A 70 -46.71 -17.10 -7.70
CA ARG A 70 -47.16 -17.74 -8.95
C ARG A 70 -46.22 -17.45 -10.11
N GLN A 71 -45.69 -16.23 -10.20
CA GLN A 71 -44.76 -15.82 -11.23
C GLN A 71 -43.36 -16.43 -11.03
N LEU A 72 -42.91 -16.56 -9.77
CA LEU A 72 -41.72 -17.33 -9.39
C LEU A 72 -41.87 -18.79 -9.79
N ARG A 73 -42.99 -19.44 -9.47
CA ARG A 73 -43.28 -20.83 -9.87
C ARG A 73 -43.44 -21.01 -11.38
N ARG A 74 -43.84 -19.97 -12.12
CA ARG A 74 -43.98 -20.03 -13.59
C ARG A 74 -42.65 -19.84 -14.30
N HIS A 75 -41.70 -19.14 -13.68
CA HIS A 75 -40.38 -18.84 -14.25
C HIS A 75 -39.22 -19.45 -13.46
N TRP A 76 -39.49 -20.44 -12.61
CA TRP A 76 -38.50 -21.03 -11.70
C TRP A 76 -37.30 -21.62 -12.44
N ILE A 77 -37.50 -22.20 -13.63
CA ILE A 77 -36.44 -22.71 -14.49
C ILE A 77 -35.56 -21.57 -15.02
N VAL A 78 -36.16 -20.45 -15.42
CA VAL A 78 -35.43 -19.28 -15.93
C VAL A 78 -34.62 -18.65 -14.79
N LEU A 79 -35.22 -18.52 -13.60
CA LEU A 79 -34.52 -18.03 -12.41
C LEU A 79 -33.39 -18.97 -11.98
N ALA A 80 -33.61 -20.29 -12.05
CA ALA A 80 -32.60 -21.30 -11.73
C ALA A 80 -31.42 -21.33 -12.71
N ILE A 81 -31.53 -20.71 -13.89
CA ILE A 81 -30.42 -20.57 -14.84
C ILE A 81 -29.77 -19.18 -14.69
N VAL A 82 -30.56 -18.11 -14.61
CA VAL A 82 -30.06 -16.74 -14.57
C VAL A 82 -29.34 -16.44 -13.26
N ILE A 83 -29.84 -16.92 -12.11
CA ILE A 83 -29.22 -16.69 -10.81
C ILE A 83 -27.82 -17.29 -10.76
N PRO A 84 -27.59 -18.58 -11.07
CA PRO A 84 -26.24 -19.13 -11.10
C PRO A 84 -25.38 -18.52 -12.20
N ALA A 85 -25.93 -18.18 -13.37
CA ALA A 85 -25.15 -17.50 -14.41
C ALA A 85 -24.54 -16.17 -13.91
N VAL A 86 -25.25 -15.41 -13.06
CA VAL A 86 -24.73 -14.16 -12.48
C VAL A 86 -23.91 -14.40 -11.22
N ALA A 87 -24.34 -15.32 -10.35
CA ALA A 87 -23.71 -15.56 -9.06
C ALA A 87 -22.38 -16.32 -9.18
N ILE A 88 -22.28 -17.32 -10.08
CA ILE A 88 -21.09 -18.16 -10.21
C ILE A 88 -19.86 -17.35 -10.64
N PRO A 89 -19.89 -16.48 -11.67
CA PRO A 89 -18.72 -15.68 -12.04
C PRO A 89 -18.30 -14.70 -10.93
N SER A 90 -19.28 -14.13 -10.23
CA SER A 90 -19.05 -13.18 -9.14
C SER A 90 -18.37 -13.86 -7.94
N LEU A 91 -18.84 -15.05 -7.57
CA LEU A 91 -18.24 -15.87 -6.50
C LEU A 91 -16.89 -16.46 -6.90
N LEU A 92 -16.73 -16.87 -8.17
CA LEU A 92 -15.46 -17.37 -8.69
C LEU A 92 -14.39 -16.26 -8.72
N ALA A 93 -14.76 -15.03 -9.06
CA ALA A 93 -13.87 -13.87 -8.99
C ALA A 93 -13.43 -13.57 -7.55
N LEU A 94 -14.32 -13.76 -6.58
CA LEU A 94 -14.00 -13.64 -5.14
C LEU A 94 -13.12 -14.78 -4.63
N ALA A 95 -13.35 -16.01 -5.08
CA ALA A 95 -12.59 -17.19 -4.65
C ALA A 95 -11.20 -17.27 -5.27
N LEU A 96 -11.04 -16.78 -6.51
CA LEU A 96 -9.75 -16.68 -7.21
C LEU A 96 -9.00 -15.38 -6.89
N ARG A 97 -9.47 -14.61 -5.91
CA ARG A 97 -8.81 -13.38 -5.46
C ARG A 97 -7.47 -13.72 -4.82
N THR A 98 -6.39 -13.50 -5.55
CA THR A 98 -5.04 -13.44 -4.99
C THR A 98 -4.86 -12.11 -4.24
N PRO A 99 -4.11 -12.08 -3.12
CA PRO A 99 -3.88 -10.87 -2.33
C PRO A 99 -3.26 -9.70 -3.12
N ASP A 100 -2.56 -9.98 -4.22
CA ASP A 100 -1.78 -8.99 -4.99
C ASP A 100 -2.56 -8.22 -6.06
N MET A 101 -3.90 -8.33 -6.13
CA MET A 101 -4.71 -7.72 -7.20
C MET A 101 -5.45 -6.44 -6.83
N LEU A 102 -5.31 -5.95 -5.59
CA LEU A 102 -5.70 -4.57 -5.27
C LEU A 102 -4.45 -3.70 -5.36
N PRO A 103 -4.47 -2.60 -6.15
CA PRO A 103 -3.56 -1.51 -5.88
C PRO A 103 -3.83 -1.10 -4.43
N ASP A 104 -2.83 -1.24 -3.58
CA ASP A 104 -2.88 -0.69 -2.24
C ASP A 104 -3.36 0.75 -2.36
N TYR A 105 -4.31 1.12 -1.49
CA TYR A 105 -4.58 2.52 -1.22
C TYR A 105 -3.28 3.10 -0.69
N GLU A 106 -2.50 3.74 -1.55
CA GLU A 106 -1.41 4.62 -1.16
C GLU A 106 -2.07 5.74 -0.36
N PRO A 107 -1.87 5.86 0.97
CA PRO A 107 -2.03 7.16 1.55
C PRO A 107 -1.03 8.05 0.81
N THR A 108 -1.54 8.97 -0.02
CA THR A 108 -0.74 10.08 -0.50
C THR A 108 -0.02 10.62 0.73
N PRO A 109 1.32 10.59 0.81
CA PRO A 109 1.97 11.25 1.91
C PRO A 109 1.41 12.67 1.89
N ALA A 110 0.98 13.15 3.06
CA ALA A 110 0.87 14.58 3.28
C ALA A 110 2.12 15.23 2.69
N LEU A 111 2.07 16.47 2.25
CA LEU A 111 3.14 17.11 1.51
C LEU A 111 4.23 17.72 2.45
N PRO A 112 5.25 17.00 2.98
CA PRO A 112 6.52 17.62 3.34
C PRO A 112 7.59 17.38 2.27
N ASP A 113 7.37 16.47 1.30
CA ASP A 113 8.39 16.09 0.31
C ASP A 113 8.75 17.24 -0.65
N ALA A 114 7.79 18.10 -1.03
CA ALA A 114 8.07 19.26 -1.88
C ALA A 114 8.88 20.35 -1.16
N GLN A 115 8.62 20.57 0.14
CA GLN A 115 9.35 21.56 0.94
C GLN A 115 10.74 21.04 1.32
N ILE A 116 10.86 19.75 1.65
CA ILE A 116 12.16 19.09 1.85
C ILE A 116 12.95 19.10 0.53
N ALA A 117 12.36 18.72 -0.60
CA ALA A 117 13.03 18.76 -1.89
C ALA A 117 13.46 20.17 -2.28
N ALA A 118 12.64 21.20 -2.02
CA ALA A 118 13.00 22.60 -2.26
C ALA A 118 14.13 23.07 -1.34
N LEU A 119 14.14 22.66 -0.06
CA LEU A 119 15.24 22.93 0.87
C LEU A 119 16.53 22.23 0.46
N LEU A 120 16.44 21.01 -0.10
CA LEU A 120 17.60 20.24 -0.56
C LEU A 120 18.17 20.71 -1.91
N GLN A 121 17.39 21.37 -2.76
CA GLN A 121 17.84 21.86 -4.07
C GLN A 121 18.62 23.19 -4.01
N GLY A 122 18.39 24.03 -3.00
CA GLY A 122 18.99 25.37 -2.92
C GLY A 122 20.37 25.43 -2.23
N GLU A 123 20.62 24.55 -1.26
CA GLU A 123 21.88 24.45 -0.52
C GLU A 123 22.18 22.98 -0.24
N GLN A 124 23.04 22.36 -1.06
CA GLN A 124 23.50 21.00 -0.79
C GLN A 124 24.31 20.99 0.50
N LEU A 125 23.79 20.32 1.54
CA LEU A 125 24.48 20.24 2.82
C LEU A 125 25.77 19.43 2.65
N VAL A 126 26.83 19.92 3.29
CA VAL A 126 28.13 19.25 3.35
C VAL A 126 28.19 18.44 4.65
N PRO A 127 28.76 17.22 4.63
CA PRO A 127 29.03 16.47 5.85
C PRO A 127 29.78 17.27 6.91
N PRO A 128 29.43 17.12 8.19
CA PRO A 128 30.22 17.72 9.26
C PRO A 128 31.62 17.09 9.29
N SER A 129 32.58 17.81 9.88
CA SER A 129 33.93 17.28 10.10
C SER A 129 33.88 15.96 10.89
N ASP A 130 34.60 14.96 10.41
CA ASP A 130 34.64 13.66 11.08
C ASP A 130 35.26 13.77 12.48
N PRO A 131 34.69 13.07 13.49
CA PRO A 131 35.34 12.95 14.79
C PRO A 131 36.72 12.27 14.67
N PRO A 132 37.65 12.56 15.60
CA PRO A 132 38.96 11.92 15.59
C PRO A 132 38.84 10.38 15.57
N PRO A 133 39.66 9.65 14.79
CA PRO A 133 39.56 8.19 14.70
C PRO A 133 39.62 7.47 16.06
N LEU A 134 40.42 8.00 16.99
CA LEU A 134 40.56 7.47 18.35
C LEU A 134 39.25 7.51 19.16
N ALA A 135 38.32 8.40 18.81
CA ALA A 135 37.03 8.51 19.48
C ALA A 135 36.14 7.28 19.23
N PHE A 136 36.39 6.51 18.18
CA PHE A 136 35.64 5.28 17.86
C PHE A 136 36.29 4.02 18.43
N SER A 137 37.45 4.13 19.08
CA SER A 137 38.22 3.03 19.67
C SER A 137 38.40 3.15 21.17
N THR A 138 37.69 4.06 21.85
CA THR A 138 37.76 4.14 23.32
C THR A 138 37.14 2.90 23.95
N GLN A 139 37.53 2.60 25.19
CA GLN A 139 37.07 1.39 25.89
C GLN A 139 35.55 1.37 26.04
N GLU A 140 34.92 2.52 26.32
CA GLU A 140 33.48 2.66 26.46
C GLU A 140 32.76 2.38 25.13
N VAL A 141 33.33 2.85 24.03
CA VAL A 141 32.77 2.65 22.69
C VAL A 141 32.89 1.18 22.27
N VAL A 142 34.05 0.55 22.50
CA VAL A 142 34.28 -0.87 22.17
C VAL A 142 33.36 -1.79 22.98
N GLN A 143 33.04 -1.43 24.23
CA GLN A 143 32.09 -2.19 25.04
C GLN A 143 30.66 -2.17 24.47
N VAL A 144 30.23 -1.06 23.88
CA VAL A 144 28.86 -0.91 23.33
C VAL A 144 28.78 -1.39 21.88
N ARG A 145 29.83 -1.14 21.07
CA ARG A 145 29.92 -1.46 19.65
C ARG A 145 31.35 -1.92 19.27
N PRO A 146 31.72 -3.19 19.52
CA PRO A 146 33.10 -3.66 19.36
C PRO A 146 33.63 -3.60 17.92
N MET A 147 32.76 -3.68 16.92
CA MET A 147 33.13 -3.70 15.49
C MET A 147 33.06 -2.33 14.81
N LEU A 148 32.92 -1.26 15.59
CA LEU A 148 32.69 0.10 15.11
C LEU A 148 33.93 0.72 14.46
N VAL A 149 35.13 0.37 14.91
CA VAL A 149 36.39 0.89 14.33
C VAL A 149 36.46 0.64 12.82
N ASN A 150 35.98 -0.52 12.38
CA ASN A 150 36.01 -0.96 10.98
C ASN A 150 34.75 -0.54 10.18
N ALA A 151 33.87 0.28 10.76
CA ALA A 151 32.68 0.78 10.08
C ALA A 151 33.02 1.90 9.09
N SER A 152 32.37 1.90 7.92
CA SER A 152 32.53 3.00 6.97
C SER A 152 31.73 4.21 7.40
N ARG A 153 32.39 5.37 7.42
CA ARG A 153 31.76 6.69 7.62
C ARG A 153 31.84 7.55 6.36
N ASN A 154 32.11 6.93 5.22
CA ASN A 154 32.25 7.63 3.95
C ASN A 154 30.88 8.02 3.39
N TRP A 155 30.57 9.31 3.47
CA TRP A 155 29.34 9.90 2.93
C TRP A 155 29.18 9.74 1.42
N GLY A 156 30.29 9.65 0.67
CA GLY A 156 30.26 9.47 -0.79
C GLY A 156 29.79 8.08 -1.25
N LEU A 157 29.67 7.12 -0.33
CA LEU A 157 29.10 5.79 -0.61
C LEU A 157 27.61 5.70 -0.28
N MET A 158 27.00 6.78 0.20
CA MET A 158 25.57 6.86 0.48
C MET A 158 24.82 7.43 -0.71
N HIS A 159 23.56 7.00 -0.87
CA HIS A 159 22.68 7.53 -1.89
C HIS A 159 22.47 9.04 -1.67
N PRO A 160 22.59 9.90 -2.71
CA PRO A 160 22.56 11.36 -2.53
C PRO A 160 21.33 11.89 -1.78
N ASP A 161 20.14 11.40 -2.13
CA ASP A 161 18.89 11.81 -1.46
C ASP A 161 18.89 11.40 0.03
N PHE A 162 19.35 10.19 0.34
CA PHE A 162 19.45 9.74 1.73
C PHE A 162 20.47 10.57 2.52
N ALA A 163 21.65 10.80 1.94
CA ALA A 163 22.69 11.62 2.56
C ALA A 163 22.18 13.03 2.87
N GLN A 164 21.47 13.66 1.92
CA GLN A 164 20.92 15.00 2.11
C GLN A 164 19.85 15.06 3.20
N ARG A 165 18.92 14.09 3.24
CA ARG A 165 17.94 13.98 4.33
C ARG A 165 18.62 13.75 5.69
N LEU A 166 19.64 12.90 5.75
CA LEU A 166 20.38 12.63 6.98
C LEU A 166 21.16 13.87 7.46
N LEU A 167 21.77 14.63 6.55
CA LEU A 167 22.44 15.90 6.88
C LEU A 167 21.46 16.96 7.38
N LEU A 168 20.27 17.02 6.80
CA LEU A 168 19.21 17.89 7.29
C LEU A 168 18.76 17.47 8.70
N ALA A 169 18.68 16.17 8.99
CA ALA A 169 18.43 15.67 10.34
C ALA A 169 19.53 16.13 11.32
N PHE A 170 20.81 16.04 10.93
CA PHE A 170 21.94 16.48 11.76
C PHE A 170 21.85 17.99 12.05
N LYS A 171 21.53 18.79 11.02
CA LYS A 171 21.34 20.24 11.17
C LYS A 171 20.22 20.56 12.15
N ILE A 172 19.05 19.93 12.00
CA ILE A 172 17.90 20.13 12.89
C ILE A 172 18.22 19.72 14.32
N MET A 173 18.88 18.56 14.51
CA MET A 173 19.27 18.08 15.85
C MET A 173 20.20 19.06 16.56
N LYS A 174 21.16 19.64 15.83
CA LYS A 174 22.07 20.64 16.36
C LYS A 174 21.34 21.94 16.69
N GLU A 175 20.63 22.51 15.71
CA GLU A 175 20.05 23.86 15.81
C GLU A 175 18.83 23.94 16.74
N LYS A 176 17.96 22.92 16.73
CA LYS A 176 16.72 22.93 17.52
C LYS A 176 16.83 22.20 18.85
N HIS A 177 17.72 21.20 18.95
CA HIS A 177 17.77 20.32 20.10
C HIS A 177 19.11 20.34 20.83
N GLY A 178 20.14 20.99 20.27
CA GLY A 178 21.46 21.08 20.90
C GLY A 178 22.22 19.75 20.93
N TYR A 179 21.92 18.83 20.03
CA TYR A 179 22.64 17.56 19.90
C TYR A 179 23.59 17.62 18.71
N ASP A 180 24.89 17.56 18.98
CA ASP A 180 25.88 17.27 17.94
C ASP A 180 25.81 15.78 17.59
N MET A 181 25.59 15.48 16.32
CA MET A 181 25.44 14.12 15.81
C MET A 181 26.76 13.59 15.26
N ALA A 182 26.95 12.27 15.33
CA ALA A 182 28.09 11.57 14.73
C ALA A 182 27.61 10.35 13.93
N LEU A 183 28.16 10.18 12.72
CA LEU A 183 27.94 8.98 11.91
C LEU A 183 28.76 7.82 12.49
N LEU A 184 28.09 6.74 12.87
CA LEU A 184 28.73 5.51 13.32
C LEU A 184 29.07 4.61 12.13
N GLU A 185 28.09 4.37 11.27
CA GLU A 185 28.22 3.53 10.08
C GLU A 185 27.22 3.98 9.00
N GLY A 186 27.70 4.27 7.80
CA GLY A 186 26.88 4.51 6.60
C GLY A 186 26.84 3.27 5.72
N TYR A 187 27.57 3.28 4.61
CA TYR A 187 27.67 2.12 3.73
C TYR A 187 28.31 0.90 4.42
N ARG A 188 27.69 -0.27 4.28
CA ARG A 188 28.22 -1.55 4.78
C ARG A 188 28.38 -2.53 3.63
N SER A 189 29.58 -3.08 3.45
CA SER A 189 29.80 -4.07 2.39
C SER A 189 29.07 -5.40 2.69
N PRO A 190 28.71 -6.19 1.65
CA PRO A 190 28.14 -7.52 1.86
C PRO A 190 29.00 -8.45 2.72
N ALA A 191 30.33 -8.45 2.50
CA ALA A 191 31.25 -9.24 3.31
C ALA A 191 31.24 -8.84 4.79
N ARG A 192 31.14 -7.53 5.08
CA ARG A 192 31.01 -7.04 6.46
C ARG A 192 29.65 -7.42 7.06
N GLN A 193 28.58 -7.37 6.27
CA GLN A 193 27.25 -7.78 6.74
C GLN A 193 27.23 -9.26 7.12
N ASP A 194 27.83 -10.14 6.31
CA ASP A 194 27.94 -11.58 6.64
C ASP A 194 28.83 -11.82 7.86
N LEU A 195 29.92 -11.06 8.01
CA LEU A 195 30.75 -11.09 9.22
C LEU A 195 29.93 -10.72 10.46
N LEU A 196 29.14 -9.63 10.42
CA LEU A 196 28.27 -9.23 11.53
C LEU A 196 27.19 -10.27 11.81
N ALA A 197 26.58 -10.85 10.77
CA ALA A 197 25.60 -11.92 10.93
C ALA A 197 26.20 -13.16 11.61
N SER A 198 27.47 -13.47 11.37
CA SER A 198 28.17 -14.58 12.02
C SER A 198 28.38 -14.39 13.52
N MET A 199 28.29 -13.16 14.03
CA MET A 199 28.39 -12.84 15.46
C MET A 199 27.07 -13.09 16.22
N GLY A 200 26.00 -13.43 15.50
CA GLY A 200 24.71 -13.80 16.07
C GLY A 200 23.64 -12.70 15.98
N GLY A 201 22.39 -13.11 16.19
CA GLY A 201 21.20 -12.27 15.99
C GLY A 201 21.08 -11.05 16.93
N ALA A 202 21.91 -10.97 17.98
CA ALA A 202 22.00 -9.80 18.84
C ALA A 202 22.64 -8.59 18.12
N VAL A 203 23.45 -8.83 17.07
CA VAL A 203 24.07 -7.78 16.26
C VAL A 203 23.21 -7.46 15.04
N THR A 204 22.84 -8.49 14.28
CA THR A 204 21.96 -8.33 13.12
C THR A 204 21.36 -9.67 12.71
N ASN A 205 20.12 -9.65 12.22
CA ASN A 205 19.48 -10.81 11.60
C ASN A 205 19.56 -10.80 10.06
N ALA A 206 20.11 -9.73 9.47
CA ALA A 206 20.25 -9.59 8.03
C ALA A 206 21.57 -10.21 7.56
N ARG A 207 21.52 -10.94 6.46
CA ARG A 207 22.72 -11.40 5.72
C ARG A 207 23.04 -10.43 4.59
N ALA A 208 24.07 -10.75 3.80
CA ALA A 208 24.37 -10.04 2.57
C ALA A 208 23.13 -9.78 1.70
N PHE A 209 22.97 -8.51 1.34
CA PHE A 209 21.95 -7.90 0.49
C PHE A 209 20.57 -7.77 1.14
N GLN A 210 20.47 -8.05 2.44
CA GLN A 210 19.25 -7.95 3.24
C GLN A 210 19.22 -6.72 4.16
N SER A 211 20.21 -5.82 4.05
CA SER A 211 20.27 -4.57 4.80
C SER A 211 20.41 -3.35 3.88
N TRP A 212 19.69 -2.28 4.20
CA TRP A 212 19.74 -1.00 3.46
C TRP A 212 21.11 -0.32 3.49
N HIS A 213 21.97 -0.61 4.49
CA HIS A 213 23.34 -0.10 4.52
C HIS A 213 24.14 -0.52 3.28
N GLN A 214 23.81 -1.68 2.71
CA GLN A 214 24.52 -2.23 1.55
C GLN A 214 24.15 -1.53 0.24
N TYR A 215 23.07 -0.76 0.26
CA TYR A 215 22.59 0.05 -0.84
C TYR A 215 22.86 1.54 -0.61
N GLY A 216 23.60 1.91 0.46
CA GLY A 216 23.87 3.30 0.81
C GLY A 216 22.62 4.06 1.27
N LEU A 217 21.59 3.35 1.73
CA LEU A 217 20.27 3.89 2.07
C LEU A 217 19.96 3.78 3.57
N ALA A 218 20.95 3.46 4.40
CA ALA A 218 20.80 3.48 5.85
C ALA A 218 22.07 3.98 6.53
N ALA A 219 21.89 4.46 7.74
CA ALA A 219 22.96 4.92 8.60
C ALA A 219 22.64 4.65 10.07
N ASP A 220 23.69 4.30 10.80
CA ASP A 220 23.69 4.24 12.26
C ASP A 220 24.38 5.51 12.77
N CYS A 221 23.72 6.24 13.66
CA CYS A 221 24.19 7.50 14.23
C CYS A 221 24.17 7.47 15.75
N ALA A 222 24.97 8.35 16.36
CA ALA A 222 25.00 8.60 17.80
C ALA A 222 25.29 10.07 18.07
N PHE A 223 25.56 10.42 19.33
CA PHE A 223 25.75 11.80 19.75
C PHE A 223 27.18 12.08 20.18
N TRP A 224 27.60 13.32 19.99
CA TRP A 224 28.84 13.87 20.47
C TRP A 224 28.56 14.82 21.64
N ARG A 225 29.24 14.62 22.76
CA ARG A 225 29.11 15.48 23.94
C ARG A 225 30.44 15.56 24.68
N ASP A 226 30.88 16.77 25.00
CA ASP A 226 32.11 17.04 25.78
C ASP A 226 33.35 16.30 25.24
N GLY A 227 33.50 16.26 23.91
CA GLY A 227 34.63 15.61 23.25
C GLY A 227 34.56 14.08 23.23
N LYS A 228 33.41 13.48 23.59
CA LYS A 228 33.21 12.04 23.64
C LYS A 228 32.02 11.60 22.79
N LEU A 229 32.14 10.39 22.25
CA LEU A 229 31.06 9.71 21.55
C LEU A 229 30.15 9.01 22.57
N VAL A 230 28.88 9.39 22.60
CA VAL A 230 27.87 8.84 23.51
C VAL A 230 26.88 8.00 22.69
N ILE A 231 27.00 6.67 22.81
CA ILE A 231 26.21 5.70 22.02
C ILE A 231 25.08 5.08 22.85
N SER A 232 25.34 4.73 24.10
CA SER A 232 24.43 3.91 24.91
C SER A 232 23.17 4.68 25.31
N GLU A 233 22.01 4.12 25.00
CA GLU A 233 20.69 4.60 25.42
C GLU A 233 20.44 4.46 26.92
N LYS A 234 21.36 3.79 27.66
CA LYS A 234 21.33 3.79 29.13
C LYS A 234 21.62 5.17 29.71
N ASP A 235 22.29 6.04 28.95
CA ASP A 235 22.40 7.46 29.30
C ASP A 235 21.05 8.15 28.99
N PRO A 236 20.34 8.71 29.99
CA PRO A 236 19.05 9.36 29.76
C PRO A 236 19.08 10.52 28.76
N TRP A 237 20.21 11.23 28.68
CA TRP A 237 20.42 12.29 27.69
C TRP A 237 20.53 11.69 26.28
N ALA A 238 21.28 10.61 26.10
CA ALA A 238 21.39 9.94 24.81
C ALA A 238 20.05 9.32 24.39
N MET A 239 19.31 8.69 25.32
CA MET A 239 17.96 8.19 25.05
C MET A 239 17.04 9.31 24.55
N ARG A 240 17.06 10.48 25.21
CA ARG A 240 16.26 11.62 24.76
C ARG A 240 16.70 12.10 23.38
N GLY A 241 18.01 12.14 23.14
CA GLY A 241 18.58 12.42 21.82
C GLY A 241 18.04 11.48 20.75
N TYR A 242 18.01 10.17 21.00
CA TYR A 242 17.51 9.19 20.03
C TYR A 242 16.03 9.34 19.73
N GLN A 243 15.20 9.66 20.73
CA GLN A 243 13.79 9.94 20.52
C GLN A 243 13.58 11.15 19.60
N LEU A 244 14.27 12.25 19.88
CA LEU A 244 14.23 13.45 19.06
C LEU A 244 14.76 13.19 17.64
N TYR A 245 15.88 12.48 17.53
CA TYR A 245 16.47 12.08 16.25
C TYR A 245 15.49 11.24 15.43
N GLY A 246 14.82 10.27 16.06
CA GLY A 246 13.80 9.45 15.42
C GLY A 246 12.63 10.26 14.89
N GLU A 247 12.08 11.17 15.71
CA GLU A 247 11.00 12.07 15.31
C GLU A 247 11.40 12.96 14.13
N VAL A 248 12.62 13.53 14.15
CA VAL A 248 13.17 14.34 13.06
C VAL A 248 13.36 13.51 11.80
N ALA A 249 13.95 12.31 11.91
CA ALA A 249 14.16 11.41 10.78
C ALA A 249 12.84 11.02 10.10
N GLU A 250 11.81 10.70 10.88
CA GLU A 250 10.46 10.39 10.38
C GLU A 250 9.84 11.59 9.64
N GLN A 251 9.99 12.82 10.16
CA GLN A 251 9.52 14.03 9.47
C GLN A 251 10.22 14.26 8.13
N LEU A 252 11.45 13.77 7.96
CA LEU A 252 12.22 13.85 6.73
C LEU A 252 11.96 12.68 5.77
N GLY A 253 10.98 11.83 6.07
CA GLY A 253 10.59 10.68 5.25
C GLY A 253 11.51 9.47 5.41
N LEU A 254 12.37 9.45 6.43
CA LEU A 254 13.17 8.27 6.78
C LEU A 254 12.37 7.33 7.67
N THR A 255 12.65 6.03 7.59
CA THR A 255 12.18 5.07 8.58
C THR A 255 13.19 5.01 9.73
N TRP A 256 12.71 5.09 10.96
CA TRP A 256 13.54 5.00 12.16
C TRP A 256 13.46 3.62 12.83
N GLY A 257 14.63 3.07 13.19
CA GLY A 257 14.76 1.74 13.81
C GLY A 257 14.23 1.65 15.24
N GLY A 258 14.06 2.79 15.93
CA GLY A 258 13.45 2.85 17.25
C GLY A 258 11.98 2.43 17.30
N ARG A 259 11.28 2.40 16.15
CA ARG A 259 9.92 1.86 16.04
C ARG A 259 9.87 0.33 15.98
N TRP A 260 11.01 -0.34 15.82
CA TRP A 260 11.05 -1.79 15.68
C TRP A 260 10.98 -2.49 17.04
N LYS A 261 10.59 -3.77 17.03
CA LYS A 261 10.51 -4.59 18.25
C LYS A 261 11.85 -4.69 18.99
N MET A 262 12.96 -4.67 18.26
CA MET A 262 14.31 -4.71 18.83
C MET A 262 14.90 -3.31 19.13
N MET A 263 14.17 -2.23 18.79
CA MET A 263 14.53 -0.83 19.08
C MET A 263 15.96 -0.45 18.68
N ASP A 264 16.23 -0.40 17.37
CA ASP A 264 17.53 0.07 16.87
C ASP A 264 17.54 1.61 16.80
N LEU A 265 17.78 2.24 17.95
CA LEU A 265 17.56 3.66 18.16
C LEU A 265 18.49 4.58 17.35
N GLY A 266 19.71 4.11 17.03
CA GLY A 266 20.66 4.85 16.21
C GLY A 266 20.40 4.73 14.71
N HIS A 267 19.50 3.82 14.30
CA HIS A 267 19.34 3.42 12.91
C HIS A 267 18.26 4.23 12.19
N THR A 268 18.58 4.73 10.99
CA THR A 268 17.59 5.25 10.04
C THR A 268 17.83 4.71 8.63
N GLU A 269 16.76 4.51 7.89
CA GLU A 269 16.80 4.00 6.52
C GLU A 269 15.81 4.72 5.58
N LEU A 270 16.21 4.93 4.33
CA LEU A 270 15.33 5.37 3.25
C LEU A 270 14.89 4.15 2.42
N ARG A 271 13.59 3.86 2.45
CA ARG A 271 13.02 2.71 1.74
C ARG A 271 12.65 3.09 0.31
N LEU A 272 13.50 2.69 -0.65
CA LEU A 272 13.21 2.86 -2.07
C LEU A 272 12.63 1.57 -2.67
N ARG A 273 11.50 1.71 -3.39
CA ARG A 273 10.86 0.56 -4.05
C ARG A 273 11.78 -0.02 -5.12
N GLY A 274 11.80 -1.35 -5.20
CA GLY A 274 12.58 -2.07 -6.21
C GLY A 274 14.08 -2.20 -5.93
N VAL A 275 14.63 -1.53 -4.91
CA VAL A 275 16.06 -1.61 -4.56
C VAL A 275 16.37 -2.88 -3.76
N MET A 276 15.65 -3.12 -2.66
CA MET A 276 15.80 -4.32 -1.84
C MET A 276 14.51 -5.16 -1.92
N ARG A 277 14.64 -6.42 -2.31
CA ARG A 277 13.52 -7.38 -2.29
C ARG A 277 13.36 -7.91 -0.87
N ARG A 278 12.17 -7.75 -0.30
CA ARG A 278 11.79 -8.38 0.98
C ARG A 278 11.39 -9.83 0.76
#